data_AF-A0A9E5G8Q8-F1
#
_entry.id   AF-A0A9E5G8Q8-F1
#
_cell.length_a   1.000
_cell.length_b   1.000
_cell.length_c   1.000
_cell.angle_alpha   90.00
_cell.angle_beta   90.00
_cell.angle_gamma   90.00
#
_symmetry.space_group_name_H-M   'P 1'
#
loop_
_entity.id
_entity.type
_entity.pdbx_description
1 polymer ?
#
loop_
_entity_poly.entity_id
_entity_poly.type
_entity_poly.pdbx_seq_one_letter_code
_entity_poly.pdbx_strand_id
1 'polypeptide(L)'
;MWFFGIHGSAVTSSLLAVMFSSQAYANAAAVSAGAQPEFIINSFFIDLFKGPRALALALLLIFFCKSARLKSVGKISIVPSLFSITEPMKFGIPMVLNPWLLLPMSLSAVVCELIAYFASVIGFLPVVSVNVGRTLPPIISGFVACGWRGGLIQIIQLAVVILMYVPFLRKVDKDAKSQEVAKQEEVTA
;
A
#
# COMPACT_ATOMS: atom_id res chain seq x y z
N MET A 1 -7.97 0.91 13.35
CA MET A 1 -8.19 -0.56 13.32
C MET A 1 -6.88 -1.34 13.36
N TRP A 2 -6.02 -1.27 12.32
CA TRP A 2 -4.73 -1.99 12.34
C TRP A 2 -3.81 -1.62 13.51
N PHE A 3 -3.88 -0.37 13.99
CA PHE A 3 -3.21 0.07 15.22
C PHE A 3 -3.56 -0.79 16.44
N PHE A 4 -4.82 -1.22 16.55
CA PHE A 4 -5.34 -2.04 17.64
C PHE A 4 -5.32 -3.54 17.33
N GLY A 5 -4.64 -3.96 16.24
CA GLY A 5 -4.58 -5.37 15.84
C GLY A 5 -5.84 -5.90 15.14
N ILE A 6 -6.85 -5.06 14.91
CA ILE A 6 -8.06 -5.44 14.15
C ILE A 6 -7.79 -5.27 12.66
N HIS A 7 -8.19 -6.25 11.84
CA HIS A 7 -8.03 -6.23 10.38
C HIS A 7 -8.87 -5.12 9.74
N GLY A 8 -8.31 -3.90 9.75
CA GLY A 8 -9.05 -2.70 9.34
C GLY A 8 -9.44 -2.69 7.88
N SER A 9 -8.61 -3.31 7.03
CA SER A 9 -8.79 -3.31 5.57
C SER A 9 -10.07 -4.00 5.14
N ALA A 10 -10.48 -5.08 5.80
CA ALA A 10 -11.75 -5.75 5.49
C ALA A 10 -12.96 -4.87 5.83
N VAL A 11 -12.94 -4.27 7.03
CA VAL A 11 -14.02 -3.41 7.53
C VAL A 11 -14.15 -2.11 6.75
N THR A 12 -13.04 -1.44 6.44
CA THR A 12 -13.10 -0.18 5.69
C THR A 12 -13.44 -0.42 4.22
N SER A 13 -12.95 -1.50 3.62
CA SER A 13 -13.24 -1.76 2.20
C SER A 13 -14.69 -2.17 1.97
N SER A 14 -15.34 -2.86 2.92
CA SER A 14 -16.78 -3.16 2.79
C SER A 14 -17.64 -1.89 2.87
N LEU A 15 -17.33 -0.98 3.78
CA LEU A 15 -18.03 0.32 3.88
C LEU A 15 -17.84 1.14 2.60
N LEU A 16 -16.59 1.28 2.13
CA LEU A 16 -16.29 2.02 0.90
C LEU A 16 -16.93 1.36 -0.33
N ALA A 17 -16.99 0.03 -0.40
CA ALA A 17 -17.68 -0.67 -1.47
C ALA A 17 -19.19 -0.35 -1.49
N VAL A 18 -19.85 -0.28 -0.34
CA VAL A 18 -21.28 0.12 -0.26
C VAL A 18 -21.47 1.55 -0.76
N MET A 19 -20.57 2.46 -0.42
CA MET A 19 -20.69 3.88 -0.80
C MET A 19 -20.35 4.16 -2.26
N PHE A 20 -19.36 3.44 -2.83
CA PHE A 20 -18.72 3.81 -4.09
C PHE A 20 -18.87 2.77 -5.23
N SER A 21 -19.55 1.64 -4.99
CA SER A 21 -19.75 0.61 -6.02
C SER A 21 -20.70 1.05 -7.13
N SER A 22 -21.77 1.78 -6.80
CA SER A 22 -22.73 2.26 -7.81
C SER A 22 -22.06 3.12 -8.88
N GLN A 23 -21.12 3.97 -8.47
CA GLN A 23 -20.32 4.85 -9.34
C GLN A 23 -19.35 4.06 -10.19
N ALA A 24 -18.76 2.99 -9.63
CA ALA A 24 -17.84 2.12 -10.37
C ALA A 24 -18.57 1.39 -11.50
N TYR A 25 -19.75 0.84 -11.21
CA TYR A 25 -20.58 0.18 -12.22
C TYR A 25 -21.19 1.16 -13.22
N ALA A 26 -21.52 2.39 -12.81
CA ALA A 26 -21.95 3.44 -13.73
C ALA A 26 -20.86 3.78 -14.75
N ASN A 27 -19.60 3.96 -14.31
CA ASN A 27 -18.47 4.18 -15.21
C ASN A 27 -18.22 3.00 -16.15
N ALA A 28 -18.29 1.76 -15.63
CA ALA A 28 -18.12 0.56 -16.44
C ALA A 28 -19.20 0.47 -17.54
N ALA A 29 -20.47 0.74 -17.18
CA ALA A 29 -21.59 0.75 -18.12
C ALA A 29 -21.42 1.86 -19.17
N ALA A 30 -21.03 3.08 -18.77
CA ALA A 30 -20.77 4.18 -19.68
C ALA A 30 -19.73 3.81 -20.74
N VAL A 31 -18.58 3.26 -20.31
CA VAL A 31 -17.52 2.84 -21.24
C VAL A 31 -18.00 1.71 -22.17
N SER A 32 -18.78 0.75 -21.65
CA SER A 32 -19.34 -0.33 -22.49
C SER A 32 -20.31 0.18 -23.56
N ALA A 33 -20.97 1.31 -23.31
CA ALA A 33 -21.86 1.99 -24.25
C ALA A 33 -21.13 3.00 -25.16
N GLY A 34 -19.79 3.11 -25.06
CA GLY A 34 -18.99 4.08 -25.81
C GLY A 34 -19.03 5.52 -25.26
N ALA A 35 -19.59 5.71 -24.07
CA ALA A 35 -19.62 6.99 -23.37
C ALA A 35 -18.40 7.18 -22.45
N GLN A 36 -18.16 8.42 -22.03
CA GLN A 36 -17.06 8.76 -21.12
C GLN A 36 -17.45 8.49 -19.67
N PRO A 37 -16.57 7.88 -18.85
CA PRO A 37 -16.79 7.71 -17.42
C PRO A 37 -16.63 9.04 -16.66
N GLU A 38 -17.53 9.30 -15.70
CA GLU A 38 -17.63 10.61 -15.02
C GLU A 38 -17.14 10.58 -13.57
N PHE A 39 -17.30 9.44 -12.88
CA PHE A 39 -17.01 9.36 -11.45
C PHE A 39 -15.54 9.05 -11.20
N ILE A 40 -14.72 10.09 -10.95
CA ILE A 40 -13.29 9.93 -10.60
C ILE A 40 -13.14 9.02 -9.38
N ILE A 41 -13.87 9.32 -8.29
CA ILE A 41 -13.86 8.51 -7.08
C ILE A 41 -14.95 7.45 -7.20
N ASN A 42 -14.52 6.21 -7.33
CA ASN A 42 -15.37 5.02 -7.33
C ASN A 42 -14.64 3.85 -6.64
N SER A 43 -15.33 2.74 -6.38
CA SER A 43 -14.72 1.62 -5.65
C SER A 43 -13.52 0.99 -6.37
N PHE A 44 -13.54 0.92 -7.71
CA PHE A 44 -12.40 0.41 -8.49
C PHE A 44 -11.18 1.33 -8.37
N PHE A 45 -11.39 2.65 -8.44
CA PHE A 45 -10.35 3.65 -8.22
C PHE A 45 -9.74 3.51 -6.83
N ILE A 46 -10.59 3.46 -5.80
CA ILE A 46 -10.16 3.36 -4.41
C ILE A 46 -9.32 2.11 -4.22
N ASP A 47 -9.77 0.94 -4.68
CA ASP A 47 -9.02 -0.31 -4.50
C ASP A 47 -7.71 -0.35 -5.28
N LEU A 48 -7.68 0.21 -6.48
CA LEU A 48 -6.50 0.20 -7.35
C LEU A 48 -5.40 1.16 -6.88
N PHE A 49 -5.77 2.33 -6.34
CA PHE A 49 -4.83 3.40 -6.02
C PHE A 49 -4.56 3.60 -4.52
N LYS A 50 -4.87 2.60 -3.67
CA LYS A 50 -4.36 2.51 -2.27
C LYS A 50 -2.83 2.46 -2.18
N GLY A 51 -2.16 2.35 -3.32
CA GLY A 51 -0.72 2.34 -3.51
C GLY A 51 -0.08 0.98 -3.22
N PRO A 52 1.11 0.70 -3.81
CA PRO A 52 1.88 -0.53 -3.61
C PRO A 52 2.56 -0.57 -2.24
N ARG A 53 1.84 -0.27 -1.17
CA ARG A 53 2.39 -0.07 0.18
C ARG A 53 3.03 -1.32 0.75
N ALA A 54 2.44 -2.47 0.50
CA ALA A 54 2.99 -3.76 0.89
C ALA A 54 4.37 -3.96 0.24
N LEU A 55 4.45 -3.77 -1.08
CA LEU A 55 5.67 -3.94 -1.85
C LEU A 55 6.74 -2.92 -1.45
N ALA A 56 6.36 -1.65 -1.32
CA ALA A 56 7.24 -0.57 -0.85
C ALA A 56 7.91 -0.93 0.48
N LEU A 57 7.11 -1.38 1.44
CA LEU A 57 7.59 -1.70 2.77
C LEU A 57 8.41 -3.01 2.79
N ALA A 58 8.06 -4.02 1.98
CA ALA A 58 8.87 -5.24 1.85
C ALA A 58 10.26 -4.94 1.27
N LEU A 59 10.33 -4.13 0.21
CA LEU A 59 11.58 -3.65 -0.38
C LEU A 59 12.40 -2.83 0.64
N LEU A 60 11.75 -1.94 1.37
CA LEU A 60 12.41 -1.12 2.38
C LEU A 60 13.03 -1.97 3.51
N LEU A 61 12.35 -3.03 3.95
CA LEU A 61 12.87 -3.96 4.96
C LEU A 61 14.07 -4.77 4.46
N ILE A 62 14.04 -5.22 3.20
CA ILE A 62 15.11 -6.02 2.62
C ILE A 62 16.38 -5.19 2.38
N PHE A 63 16.22 -4.01 1.79
CA PHE A 63 17.33 -3.24 1.25
C PHE A 63 17.84 -2.13 2.18
N PHE A 64 17.00 -1.55 3.06
CA PHE A 64 17.39 -0.41 3.89
C PHE A 64 17.58 -0.73 5.37
N CYS A 65 16.93 -1.77 5.90
CA CYS A 65 17.10 -2.15 7.30
C CYS A 65 18.43 -2.91 7.49
N LYS A 66 19.00 -2.85 8.69
CA LYS A 66 20.25 -3.53 9.09
C LYS A 66 20.01 -4.69 10.04
N SER A 67 18.91 -4.67 10.81
CA SER A 67 18.48 -5.75 11.70
C SER A 67 18.24 -7.05 10.92
N ALA A 68 18.77 -8.15 11.43
CA ALA A 68 18.55 -9.48 10.85
C ALA A 68 17.06 -9.86 10.93
N ARG A 69 16.39 -9.53 12.04
CA ARG A 69 14.95 -9.72 12.23
C ARG A 69 14.15 -9.00 11.14
N LEU A 70 14.36 -7.69 10.96
CA LEU A 70 13.59 -6.90 9.99
C LEU A 70 13.84 -7.34 8.54
N LYS A 71 15.10 -7.65 8.18
CA LYS A 71 15.42 -8.20 6.86
C LYS A 71 14.72 -9.53 6.61
N SER A 72 14.68 -10.42 7.62
CA SER A 72 14.00 -11.72 7.51
C SER A 72 12.51 -11.55 7.23
N VAL A 73 11.85 -10.66 7.98
CA VAL A 73 10.44 -10.31 7.75
C VAL A 73 10.23 -9.79 6.33
N GLY A 74 11.09 -8.87 5.85
CA GLY A 74 11.03 -8.37 4.48
C GLY A 74 11.10 -9.48 3.42
N LYS A 75 12.05 -10.43 3.57
CA LYS A 75 12.22 -11.56 2.64
C LYS A 75 11.01 -12.48 2.60
N ILE A 76 10.41 -12.80 3.76
CA ILE A 76 9.21 -13.65 3.82
C ILE A 76 8.00 -12.93 3.21
N SER A 77 7.99 -11.60 3.30
CA SER A 77 6.85 -10.78 2.90
C SER A 77 6.86 -10.34 1.44
N ILE A 78 7.99 -10.48 0.71
CA ILE A 78 8.10 -9.95 -0.65
C ILE A 78 7.09 -10.56 -1.62
N VAL A 79 6.90 -11.89 -1.58
CA VAL A 79 5.94 -12.57 -2.46
C VAL A 79 4.50 -12.20 -2.11
N PRO A 80 4.06 -12.29 -0.83
CA PRO A 80 2.74 -11.78 -0.43
C PRO A 80 2.52 -10.31 -0.80
N SER A 81 3.57 -9.48 -0.71
CA SER A 81 3.46 -8.05 -0.96
C SER A 81 3.15 -7.70 -2.43
N LEU A 82 3.54 -8.58 -3.36
CA LEU A 82 3.14 -8.46 -4.77
C LEU A 82 1.63 -8.62 -4.95
N PHE A 83 0.92 -9.23 -4.00
CA PHE A 83 -0.54 -9.38 -4.06
C PHE A 83 -1.24 -8.48 -3.04
N SER A 84 -0.57 -7.40 -2.63
CA SER A 84 -1.05 -6.45 -1.62
C SER A 84 -1.38 -7.08 -0.25
N ILE A 85 -0.81 -8.26 0.04
CA ILE A 85 -0.92 -8.91 1.33
C ILE A 85 0.12 -8.27 2.26
N THR A 86 -0.31 -7.83 3.44
CA THR A 86 0.48 -6.99 4.36
C THR A 86 0.66 -7.62 5.75
N GLU A 87 -0.06 -8.70 6.01
CA GLU A 87 -0.18 -9.40 7.28
C GLU A 87 1.18 -9.89 7.80
N PRO A 88 2.05 -10.52 6.99
CA PRO A 88 3.37 -10.96 7.47
C PRO A 88 4.21 -9.81 8.04
N MET A 89 4.05 -8.60 7.50
CA MET A 89 4.82 -7.43 7.89
C MET A 89 4.22 -6.73 9.10
N LYS A 90 2.89 -6.64 9.15
CA LYS A 90 2.16 -6.04 10.27
C LYS A 90 2.33 -6.81 11.57
N PHE A 91 2.50 -8.13 11.47
CA PHE A 91 2.79 -9.00 12.62
C PHE A 91 4.30 -9.20 12.84
N GLY A 92 5.11 -9.21 11.79
CA GLY A 92 6.57 -9.37 11.90
C GLY A 92 7.31 -8.11 12.38
N ILE A 93 6.68 -6.94 12.29
CA ILE A 93 7.18 -5.66 12.77
C ILE A 93 6.29 -5.23 13.93
N PRO A 94 6.81 -4.57 14.97
CA PRO A 94 5.99 -3.97 16.02
C PRO A 94 5.21 -2.77 15.47
N MET A 95 4.30 -2.99 14.53
CA MET A 95 3.39 -1.99 13.95
C MET A 95 2.13 -1.83 14.79
N VAL A 96 1.64 -2.93 15.36
CA VAL A 96 0.50 -2.94 16.28
C VAL A 96 0.92 -2.23 17.57
N LEU A 97 0.06 -1.31 18.04
CA LEU A 97 0.27 -0.48 19.24
C LEU A 97 1.54 0.38 19.24
N ASN A 98 2.14 0.64 18.08
CA ASN A 98 3.30 1.52 17.96
C ASN A 98 2.91 2.89 17.36
N PRO A 99 2.78 3.95 18.18
CA PRO A 99 2.38 5.28 17.70
C PRO A 99 3.34 5.85 16.66
N TRP A 100 4.61 5.45 16.70
CA TRP A 100 5.63 5.90 15.75
C TRP A 100 5.34 5.40 14.33
N LEU A 101 4.88 4.16 14.18
CA LEU A 101 4.53 3.58 12.88
C LEU A 101 3.07 3.86 12.47
N LEU A 102 2.23 4.34 13.39
CA LEU A 102 0.83 4.68 13.10
C LEU A 102 0.71 5.74 12.00
N LEU A 103 1.56 6.77 12.06
CA LEU A 103 1.52 7.90 11.15
C LEU A 103 1.82 7.50 9.70
N PRO A 104 2.98 6.87 9.37
CA PRO A 104 3.23 6.42 7.99
C PRO A 104 2.23 5.34 7.55
N MET A 105 1.76 4.49 8.47
CA MET A 105 0.76 3.45 8.16
C MET A 105 -0.56 4.03 7.66
N SER A 106 -1.03 5.11 8.29
CA SER A 106 -2.35 5.69 8.00
C SER A 106 -2.26 6.69 6.85
N LEU A 107 -1.26 7.58 6.88
CA LEU A 107 -1.12 8.64 5.88
C LEU A 107 -0.71 8.12 4.51
N SER A 108 0.06 7.04 4.43
CA SER A 108 0.51 6.53 3.13
C SER A 108 -0.63 6.14 2.20
N ALA A 109 -1.75 5.59 2.72
CA ALA A 109 -2.91 5.27 1.89
C ALA A 109 -3.57 6.54 1.34
N VAL A 110 -3.79 7.52 2.22
CA VAL A 110 -4.40 8.81 1.87
C VAL A 110 -3.55 9.55 0.84
N VAL A 111 -2.23 9.62 1.04
CA VAL A 111 -1.31 10.27 0.09
C VAL A 111 -1.32 9.57 -1.27
N CYS A 112 -1.35 8.24 -1.31
CA CYS A 112 -1.46 7.51 -2.59
C CYS A 112 -2.74 7.86 -3.33
N GLU A 113 -3.89 7.82 -2.64
CA GLU A 113 -5.19 8.14 -3.23
C GLU A 113 -5.25 9.59 -3.70
N LEU A 114 -4.69 10.54 -2.93
CA LEU A 114 -4.60 11.95 -3.35
C LEU A 114 -3.76 12.14 -4.60
N ILE A 115 -2.61 11.45 -4.71
CA ILE A 115 -1.76 11.50 -5.92
C ILE A 115 -2.57 11.06 -7.15
N ALA A 116 -3.28 9.93 -7.05
CA ALA A 116 -4.09 9.42 -8.15
C ALA A 116 -5.31 10.31 -8.45
N TYR A 117 -5.92 10.90 -7.41
CA TYR A 117 -7.05 11.81 -7.54
C TYR A 117 -6.64 13.07 -8.29
N PHE A 118 -5.58 13.76 -7.84
CA PHE A 118 -5.10 14.96 -8.52
C PHE A 118 -4.62 14.64 -9.94
N ALA A 119 -3.97 13.50 -10.16
CA ALA A 119 -3.61 13.04 -11.50
C ALA A 119 -4.84 12.85 -12.40
N SER A 120 -5.98 12.43 -11.84
CA SER A 120 -7.23 12.29 -12.59
C SER A 120 -7.88 13.65 -12.86
N VAL A 121 -7.90 14.54 -11.87
CA VAL A 121 -8.48 15.89 -11.98
C VAL A 121 -7.75 16.74 -13.03
N ILE A 122 -6.42 16.65 -13.13
CA ILE A 122 -5.64 17.36 -14.16
C ILE A 122 -5.73 16.70 -15.55
N GLY A 123 -6.49 15.62 -15.70
CA GLY A 123 -6.67 14.89 -16.96
C GLY A 123 -5.49 14.00 -17.38
N PHE A 124 -4.49 13.82 -16.49
CA PHE A 124 -3.37 12.92 -16.78
C PHE A 124 -3.80 11.46 -16.71
N LEU A 125 -4.44 11.07 -15.60
CA LEU A 125 -4.90 9.70 -15.36
C LEU A 125 -6.36 9.55 -15.83
N PRO A 126 -6.67 8.59 -16.71
CA PRO A 126 -8.06 8.35 -17.12
C PRO A 126 -8.90 7.83 -15.94
N VAL A 127 -10.18 8.17 -15.94
CA VAL A 127 -11.12 7.73 -14.91
C VAL A 127 -11.25 6.21 -14.95
N VAL A 128 -11.14 5.58 -13.78
CA VAL A 128 -11.16 4.12 -13.65
C VAL A 128 -12.57 3.59 -13.91
N SER A 129 -12.68 2.64 -14.84
CA SER A 129 -13.92 1.97 -15.22
C SER A 129 -13.83 0.44 -15.21
N VAL A 130 -12.63 -0.11 -15.02
CA VAL A 130 -12.37 -1.56 -15.04
C VAL A 130 -11.99 -2.03 -13.65
N ASN A 131 -12.63 -3.10 -13.18
CA ASN A 131 -12.23 -3.76 -11.95
C ASN A 131 -11.00 -4.62 -12.20
N VAL A 132 -9.86 -4.18 -11.68
CA VAL A 132 -8.64 -4.96 -11.69
C VAL A 132 -8.47 -5.59 -10.32
N GLY A 133 -8.71 -6.90 -10.25
CA GLY A 133 -8.63 -7.64 -8.99
C GLY A 133 -7.27 -7.53 -8.30
N ARG A 134 -7.26 -7.70 -6.97
CA ARG A 134 -6.04 -7.68 -6.14
C ARG A 134 -5.04 -8.83 -6.41
N THR A 135 -5.34 -9.68 -7.39
CA THR A 135 -4.50 -10.79 -7.84
C THR A 135 -3.39 -10.33 -8.79
N LEU A 136 -3.48 -9.12 -9.34
CA LEU A 136 -2.43 -8.57 -10.19
C LEU A 136 -1.40 -7.82 -9.36
N PRO A 137 -0.09 -8.00 -9.65
CA PRO A 137 0.94 -7.20 -9.04
C PRO A 137 0.70 -5.70 -9.20
N PRO A 138 1.10 -4.89 -8.21
CA PRO A 138 1.16 -3.46 -8.40
C PRO A 138 2.03 -3.11 -9.62
N ILE A 139 1.79 -1.94 -10.19
CA ILE A 139 2.27 -1.46 -11.49
C ILE A 139 1.54 -2.14 -12.66
N ILE A 140 1.49 -3.48 -12.68
CA ILE A 140 0.77 -4.22 -13.73
C ILE A 140 -0.73 -3.95 -13.62
N SER A 141 -1.28 -3.96 -12.40
CA SER A 141 -2.68 -3.64 -12.17
C SER A 141 -3.05 -2.22 -12.66
N GLY A 142 -2.21 -1.22 -12.36
CA GLY A 142 -2.39 0.14 -12.85
C GLY A 142 -2.26 0.23 -14.38
N PHE A 143 -1.35 -0.54 -14.96
CA PHE A 143 -1.19 -0.63 -16.41
C PHE A 143 -2.43 -1.21 -17.10
N VAL A 144 -3.00 -2.28 -16.55
CA VAL A 144 -4.20 -2.91 -17.10
C VAL A 144 -5.41 -1.99 -17.00
N ALA A 145 -5.57 -1.27 -15.89
CA ALA A 145 -6.72 -0.40 -15.67
C ALA A 145 -6.67 0.90 -16.49
N CYS A 146 -5.51 1.55 -16.56
CA CYS A 146 -5.37 2.93 -17.04
C CYS A 146 -4.20 3.10 -18.03
N GLY A 147 -3.66 2.02 -18.58
CA GLY A 147 -2.49 2.03 -19.45
C GLY A 147 -1.21 2.48 -18.74
N TRP A 148 -0.22 2.92 -19.52
CA TRP A 148 1.09 3.35 -19.00
C TRP A 148 1.00 4.44 -17.91
N ARG A 149 -0.03 5.29 -17.95
CA ARG A 149 -0.30 6.34 -16.96
C ARG A 149 -0.62 5.76 -15.59
N GLY A 150 -1.45 4.72 -15.52
CA GLY A 150 -1.76 4.05 -14.25
C GLY A 150 -0.56 3.33 -13.67
N GLY A 151 0.21 2.64 -14.51
CA GLY A 151 1.48 2.03 -14.11
C GLY A 151 2.48 3.06 -13.56
N LEU A 152 2.63 4.21 -14.23
CA LEU A 152 3.49 5.30 -13.79
C LEU A 152 3.04 5.89 -12.44
N ILE A 153 1.73 6.12 -12.24
CA ILE A 153 1.21 6.61 -10.96
C ILE A 153 1.51 5.61 -9.84
N GLN A 154 1.36 4.30 -10.08
CA GLN A 154 1.71 3.30 -9.08
C GLN A 154 3.22 3.24 -8.78
N ILE A 155 4.09 3.50 -9.76
CA ILE A 155 5.54 3.66 -9.53
C ILE A 155 5.83 4.90 -8.67
N ILE A 156 5.17 6.03 -8.95
CA ILE A 156 5.29 7.25 -8.14
C ILE A 156 4.83 6.99 -6.71
N GLN A 157 3.68 6.33 -6.54
CA GLN A 157 3.17 5.92 -5.23
C GLN A 157 4.16 4.99 -4.50
N LEU A 158 4.80 4.05 -5.19
CA LEU A 158 5.85 3.20 -4.61
C LEU A 158 6.98 4.03 -4.03
N ALA A 159 7.53 4.97 -4.82
CA ALA A 159 8.61 5.84 -4.39
C ALA A 159 8.20 6.72 -3.20
N VAL A 160 7.02 7.34 -3.26
CA VAL A 160 6.49 8.18 -2.18
C VAL A 160 6.32 7.39 -0.89
N VAL A 161 5.76 6.17 -0.96
CA VAL A 161 5.60 5.33 0.23
C VAL A 161 6.96 4.95 0.82
N ILE A 162 7.94 4.58 0.00
CA ILE A 162 9.30 4.31 0.47
C ILE A 162 9.84 5.53 1.23
N LEU A 163 9.78 6.72 0.63
CA LEU A 163 10.26 7.96 1.24
C LEU A 163 9.55 8.28 2.55
N MET A 164 8.23 8.10 2.61
CA MET A 164 7.44 8.31 3.82
C MET A 164 7.84 7.36 4.95
N TYR A 165 8.16 6.10 4.66
CA TYR A 165 8.47 5.10 5.70
C TYR A 165 9.93 5.10 6.13
N VAL A 166 10.87 5.56 5.30
CA VAL A 166 12.31 5.62 5.63
C VAL A 166 12.62 6.24 6.99
N PRO A 167 12.15 7.46 7.35
CA PRO A 167 12.51 8.07 8.63
C PRO A 167 11.98 7.27 9.82
N PHE A 168 10.80 6.66 9.68
CA PHE A 168 10.18 5.91 10.76
C PHE A 168 10.82 4.55 10.96
N LEU A 169 11.10 3.83 9.88
CA LEU A 169 11.72 2.51 9.94
C LEU A 169 13.19 2.57 10.37
N ARG A 170 13.93 3.64 10.07
CA ARG A 170 15.31 3.81 10.58
C ARG A 170 15.38 3.75 12.10
N LYS A 171 14.42 4.34 12.81
CA LYS A 171 14.35 4.27 14.27
C LYS A 171 14.08 2.85 14.74
N VAL A 172 13.07 2.21 14.17
CA VAL A 172 12.66 0.83 14.53
C VAL A 172 13.79 -0.18 14.24
N ASP A 173 14.52 0.03 13.15
CA ASP A 173 15.68 -0.79 12.79
C ASP A 173 16.85 -0.61 13.75
N LYS A 174 17.13 0.62 14.18
CA LYS A 174 18.16 0.89 15.19
C LYS A 174 17.83 0.19 16.52
N ASP A 175 16.58 0.31 16.98
CA ASP A 175 16.13 -0.30 18.24
C ASP A 175 16.15 -1.83 18.15
N ALA A 176 15.74 -2.41 17.00
CA ALA A 176 15.83 -3.84 16.77
C ALA A 176 17.28 -4.33 16.74
N LYS A 177 18.19 -3.56 16.14
CA LYS A 177 19.61 -3.90 16.07
C LYS A 177 20.28 -3.86 17.44
N SER A 178 19.97 -2.86 18.29
CA SER A 178 20.52 -2.80 19.64
C SER A 178 20.03 -3.98 20.50
N GLN A 179 18.77 -4.39 20.35
CA GLN A 179 18.25 -5.59 21.03
C GLN A 179 18.92 -6.88 20.56
N GLU A 180 19.26 -7.00 19.27
CA GLU A 180 20.01 -8.14 18.74
C GLU A 180 21.41 -8.22 19.34
N VAL A 181 22.12 -7.10 19.47
CA VAL A 181 23.47 -7.05 20.04
C VAL A 181 23.45 -7.38 21.52
N ALA A 182 22.57 -6.76 22.31
CA ALA A 182 22.45 -7.04 23.74
C ALA A 182 22.15 -8.52 24.03
N LYS A 183 21.27 -9.16 23.23
CA LYS A 183 20.99 -10.60 23.35
C LYS A 183 22.19 -11.47 22.98
N GLN A 184 23.03 -11.04 22.05
CA GLN A 184 24.24 -11.78 21.71
C GLN A 184 25.26 -11.71 22.85
N GLU A 185 25.43 -10.54 23.46
CA GLU A 185 26.32 -10.33 24.61
C GLU A 185 25.90 -11.17 25.83
N GLU A 186 24.60 -11.23 26.15
CA GLU A 186 24.05 -12.07 27.23
C GLU A 186 24.25 -13.58 27.01
N VAL A 187 24.22 -14.06 25.76
CA VAL A 187 24.41 -15.49 25.45
C VAL A 187 25.89 -15.88 25.46
N THR A 188 26.80 -14.92 25.25
CA THR A 188 28.26 -15.15 25.26
C THR A 188 28.91 -14.94 26.62
N ALA A 189 28.19 -14.39 27.60
CA ALA A 189 28.64 -14.19 28.99
C ALA A 189 28.30 -15.40 29.87
#